data_AF-A0L6J6-F1
#
_entry.id   AF-A0L6J6-F1
#
_cell.length_a   1.000
_cell.length_b   1.000
_cell.length_c   1.000
_cell.angle_alpha   90.00
_cell.angle_beta   90.00
_cell.angle_gamma   90.00
#
_symmetry.space_group_name_H-M   'P 1'
#
loop_
_entity.id
_entity.type
_entity.pdbx_description
1 polymer ?
#
loop_
_entity_poly.entity_id
_entity_poly.type
_entity_poly.pdbx_seq_one_letter_code
_entity_poly.pdbx_strand_id
1 'polypeptide(L)'
;MVLCTFRLGDVSMGIDIRMVQEIKRCYGSTPVPGSPNYIRGMLNNRGRVTTLYDLRNRLGWLGGSEEESSDPRKEFAIILKTRSHVRQIDEELAHTTVFWNDSVALIVDQLGGVLEVSGQQLRPSPANMAGISAQFISAVVQQQKDLLVILDVPHILGFDPQEEIKKLAEV
;
A
#
# COMPACT_ATOMS: atom_id res chain seq x y z
N MET A 1 -11.23 -12.58 -1.98
CA MET A 1 -9.84 -12.07 -1.98
C MET A 1 -9.32 -12.02 -0.57
N VAL A 2 -8.00 -12.13 -0.40
CA VAL A 2 -7.36 -12.07 0.93
C VAL A 2 -6.57 -10.77 1.04
N LEU A 3 -6.76 -10.05 2.13
CA LEU A 3 -6.18 -8.74 2.37
C LEU A 3 -5.16 -8.81 3.51
N CYS A 4 -4.03 -8.10 3.33
CA CYS A 4 -3.19 -7.68 4.44
C CYS A 4 -3.74 -6.36 4.98
N THR A 5 -4.23 -6.37 6.23
CA THR A 5 -4.87 -5.22 6.86
C THR A 5 -3.93 -4.51 7.82
N PHE A 6 -4.11 -3.20 7.93
CA PHE A 6 -3.33 -2.30 8.77
C PHE A 6 -4.16 -1.06 9.11
N ARG A 7 -3.64 -0.20 9.98
CA ARG A 7 -4.26 1.08 10.33
C ARG A 7 -3.38 2.25 9.97
N LEU A 8 -4.04 3.32 9.55
CA LEU A 8 -3.50 4.69 9.54
C LEU A 8 -4.39 5.53 10.46
N GLY A 9 -3.85 5.92 11.61
CA GLY A 9 -4.62 6.47 12.73
C GLY A 9 -5.79 5.55 13.10
N ASP A 10 -7.00 6.09 12.99
CA ASP A 10 -8.22 5.38 13.34
C ASP A 10 -8.87 4.58 12.20
N VAL A 11 -8.34 4.69 10.98
CA VAL A 11 -8.94 4.04 9.81
C VAL A 11 -8.26 2.70 9.54
N SER A 12 -9.10 1.67 9.41
CA SER A 12 -8.68 0.34 8.96
C SER A 12 -8.58 0.32 7.44
N MET A 13 -7.42 -0.13 6.95
CA MET A 13 -7.12 -0.23 5.53
C MET A 13 -6.59 -1.62 5.21
N GLY A 14 -6.59 -1.96 3.92
CA GLY A 14 -5.99 -3.19 3.45
C GLY A 14 -5.54 -3.12 2.00
N ILE A 15 -4.57 -3.97 1.68
CA ILE A 15 -4.10 -4.22 0.32
C ILE A 15 -4.19 -5.72 0.02
N ASP A 16 -4.23 -6.06 -1.26
CA ASP A 16 -4.19 -7.47 -1.68
C ASP A 16 -2.91 -8.14 -1.16
N ILE A 17 -3.07 -9.23 -0.40
CA ILE A 17 -1.94 -9.95 0.19
C ILE A 17 -0.99 -10.51 -0.88
N ARG A 18 -1.49 -10.73 -2.11
CA ARG A 18 -0.67 -11.20 -3.24
C ARG A 18 0.44 -10.21 -3.60
N MET A 19 0.22 -8.92 -3.34
CA MET A 19 1.22 -7.86 -3.56
C MET A 19 2.26 -7.76 -2.44
N VAL A 20 2.00 -8.34 -1.26
CA VAL A 20 2.90 -8.26 -0.10
C VAL A 20 4.01 -9.29 -0.23
N GLN A 21 5.26 -8.83 -0.09
CA GLN A 21 6.45 -9.68 -0.03
C GLN A 21 6.80 -10.04 1.41
N GLU A 22 6.92 -9.03 2.27
CA GLU A 22 7.20 -9.20 3.70
C GLU A 22 6.80 -7.94 4.47
N ILE A 23 6.73 -8.04 5.79
CA ILE A 23 6.45 -6.90 6.67
C ILE A 23 7.58 -6.79 7.68
N LYS A 24 8.09 -5.57 7.88
CA LYS A 24 9.20 -5.29 8.79
C LYS A 24 8.85 -4.10 9.67
N ARG A 25 9.42 -4.05 10.87
CA ARG A 25 9.43 -2.81 11.65
C ARG A 25 10.36 -1.81 10.97
N CYS A 26 9.94 -0.55 10.90
CA CYS A 26 10.73 0.52 10.32
C CYS A 26 11.35 1.35 11.45
N TYR A 27 12.67 1.44 11.53
CA TYR A 27 13.38 2.16 12.59
C TYR A 27 14.24 3.32 12.08
N GLY A 28 14.21 3.57 10.77
CA GLY A 28 15.02 4.59 10.13
C GLY A 28 15.09 4.41 8.62
N SER A 29 15.37 5.52 7.94
CA SER A 29 15.51 5.59 6.49
C SER A 29 16.61 6.57 6.12
N THR A 30 17.27 6.34 4.99
CA THR A 30 18.16 7.31 4.36
C THR A 30 17.30 8.29 3.55
N PRO A 31 17.29 9.59 3.89
CA PRO A 31 16.49 10.58 3.15
C PRO A 31 16.90 10.65 1.68
N VAL A 32 15.95 10.95 0.80
CA VAL A 32 16.20 11.20 -0.62
C VAL A 32 16.06 12.70 -0.88
N PRO A 33 17.16 13.42 -1.19
CA PRO A 33 17.08 14.86 -1.45
C PRO A 33 16.13 15.19 -2.61
N GLY A 34 15.29 16.21 -2.42
CA GLY A 34 14.35 16.68 -3.45
C GLY A 34 13.19 15.73 -3.76
N SER A 35 13.01 14.66 -2.97
CA SER A 35 11.88 13.76 -3.15
C SER A 35 10.56 14.41 -2.76
N PRO A 36 9.43 13.97 -3.35
CA PRO A 36 8.12 14.35 -2.86
C PRO A 36 7.93 14.01 -1.38
N ASN A 37 7.05 14.74 -0.68
CA ASN A 37 6.79 14.57 0.75
C ASN A 37 6.27 13.17 1.14
N TYR A 38 5.65 12.45 0.21
CA TYR A 38 5.20 11.07 0.39
C TYR A 38 6.32 10.04 0.25
N ILE A 39 7.54 10.45 -0.13
CA ILE A 39 8.72 9.60 -0.10
C ILE A 39 9.50 9.92 1.17
N ARG A 40 9.46 9.00 2.13
CA ARG A 40 10.18 9.15 3.40
C ARG A 40 11.69 8.93 3.25
N GLY A 41 12.09 8.15 2.27
CA GLY A 41 13.48 7.87 1.96
C GLY A 41 13.67 6.48 1.37
N MET A 42 14.87 5.92 1.56
CA MET A 42 15.24 4.57 1.14
C MET A 42 15.79 3.78 2.32
N LEU A 43 15.70 2.46 2.26
CA LEU A 43 16.42 1.55 3.15
C LEU A 43 17.11 0.45 2.36
N ASN A 44 18.12 -0.17 2.96
CA ASN A 44 18.71 -1.38 2.41
C ASN A 44 17.95 -2.60 2.96
N ASN A 45 17.31 -3.34 2.08
CA ASN A 45 16.67 -4.62 2.38
C ASN A 45 17.44 -5.77 1.74
N ARG A 46 18.29 -6.44 2.52
CA ARG A 46 19.10 -7.60 2.09
C ARG A 46 19.89 -7.33 0.80
N GLY A 47 20.51 -6.17 0.70
CA GLY A 47 21.30 -5.74 -0.46
C GLY A 47 20.49 -5.05 -1.56
N ARG A 48 19.17 -4.95 -1.43
CA ARG A 48 18.30 -4.22 -2.37
C ARG A 48 17.92 -2.86 -1.79
N VAL A 49 18.04 -1.81 -2.58
CA VAL A 49 17.54 -0.48 -2.20
C VAL A 49 16.02 -0.49 -2.31
N THR A 50 15.34 -0.22 -1.20
CA THR A 50 13.87 -0.18 -1.12
C THR A 50 13.41 1.25 -0.82
N THR A 51 12.58 1.81 -1.70
CA THR A 51 11.98 3.15 -1.51
C THR A 51 10.78 3.07 -0.58
N LEU A 52 10.70 4.00 0.37
CA LEU A 52 9.67 4.04 1.40
C LEU A 52 8.63 5.10 1.09
N TYR A 53 7.40 4.66 0.81
CA TYR A 53 6.24 5.50 0.61
C TYR A 53 5.52 5.69 1.93
N ASP A 54 5.45 6.92 2.40
CA ASP A 54 4.63 7.30 3.55
C ASP A 54 3.17 7.39 3.13
N LEU A 55 2.34 6.43 3.57
CA LEU A 55 0.94 6.42 3.18
C LEU A 55 0.15 7.58 3.78
N ARG A 56 0.50 8.09 4.97
CA ARG A 56 -0.22 9.24 5.54
C ARG A 56 -0.06 10.43 4.61
N ASN A 57 1.19 10.75 4.26
CA ASN A 57 1.49 11.83 3.33
C ASN A 57 0.95 11.56 1.92
N ARG A 58 1.04 10.32 1.42
CA ARG A 58 0.58 9.97 0.07
C ARG A 58 -0.93 10.08 -0.11
N LEU A 59 -1.68 9.65 0.90
CA LEU A 59 -3.14 9.67 0.86
C LEU A 59 -3.71 11.06 1.21
N GLY A 60 -2.88 11.99 1.69
CA GLY A 60 -3.33 13.28 2.21
C GLY A 60 -4.00 13.18 3.58
N TRP A 61 -3.66 12.13 4.34
CA TRP A 61 -4.30 11.83 5.61
C TRP A 61 -3.85 12.81 6.70
N LEU A 62 -4.77 13.71 7.07
CA LEU A 62 -4.59 14.68 8.16
C LEU A 62 -5.07 14.17 9.53
N GLY A 63 -5.52 12.90 9.62
CA GLY A 63 -6.11 12.34 10.83
C GLY A 63 -5.07 11.78 11.82
N GLY A 64 -5.11 12.27 13.06
CA GLY A 64 -4.32 11.79 14.19
C GLY A 64 -3.92 12.93 15.10
N SER A 65 -3.98 12.73 16.42
CA SER A 65 -3.39 13.69 17.36
C SER A 65 -1.86 13.70 17.15
N GLU A 66 -1.23 14.87 17.11
CA GLU A 66 0.23 15.02 16.98
C GLU A 66 0.99 14.25 18.09
N GLU A 67 0.30 13.91 19.17
CA GLU A 67 0.82 13.21 20.35
C GLU A 67 0.91 11.68 20.19
N GLU A 68 0.10 11.04 19.33
CA GLU A 68 0.11 9.57 19.15
C GLU A 68 1.08 9.07 18.05
N SER A 69 1.49 9.96 17.14
CA SER A 69 2.30 9.65 15.95
C SER A 69 3.82 9.85 16.14
N SER A 70 4.28 10.25 17.31
CA SER A 70 5.66 10.73 17.52
C SER A 70 6.66 9.66 17.96
N ASP A 71 6.25 8.40 18.16
CA ASP A 71 7.19 7.29 18.39
C ASP A 71 7.48 6.51 17.10
N PRO A 72 8.56 6.83 16.37
CA PRO A 72 8.97 6.08 15.17
C PRO A 72 9.27 4.60 15.47
N ARG A 73 9.30 4.16 16.73
CA ARG A 73 9.44 2.75 17.11
C ARG A 73 8.19 1.90 16.86
N LYS A 74 7.08 2.49 16.43
CA LYS A 74 5.81 1.79 16.21
C LYS A 74 5.45 1.55 14.74
N GLU A 75 6.14 2.16 13.78
CA GLU A 75 5.78 2.05 12.36
C GLU A 75 6.25 0.72 11.73
N PHE A 76 5.51 0.29 10.71
CA PHE A 76 5.81 -0.90 9.92
C PHE A 76 5.99 -0.52 8.45
N ALA A 77 6.94 -1.17 7.79
CA ALA A 77 7.13 -1.14 6.35
C ALA A 77 6.57 -2.43 5.75
N ILE A 78 5.52 -2.32 4.94
CA ILE A 78 4.99 -3.41 4.12
C ILE A 78 5.76 -3.41 2.80
N ILE A 79 6.70 -4.34 2.66
CA ILE A 79 7.53 -4.49 1.45
C ILE A 79 6.68 -5.17 0.39
N LEU A 80 6.60 -4.59 -0.80
CA LEU A 80 5.77 -5.09 -1.87
C LEU A 80 6.59 -5.88 -2.91
N LYS A 81 5.99 -6.91 -3.51
CA LYS A 81 6.65 -7.76 -4.51
C LYS A 81 6.97 -6.98 -5.76
N THR A 82 8.17 -7.18 -6.30
CA THR A 82 8.53 -6.67 -7.62
C THR A 82 8.02 -7.59 -8.71
N ARG A 83 7.82 -7.05 -9.92
CA ARG A 83 7.41 -7.81 -11.10
C ARG A 83 8.31 -9.03 -11.35
N SER A 84 9.63 -8.84 -11.21
CA SER A 84 10.61 -9.91 -11.33
C SER A 84 10.42 -11.05 -10.32
N HIS A 85 10.01 -10.74 -9.09
CA HIS A 85 9.69 -11.76 -8.08
C HIS A 85 8.40 -12.50 -8.42
N VAL A 86 7.36 -11.78 -8.84
CA VAL A 86 6.06 -12.41 -9.16
C VAL A 86 6.20 -13.33 -10.37
N ARG A 87 6.89 -12.91 -11.44
CA ARG A 87 7.12 -13.75 -12.63
C ARG A 87 7.78 -15.10 -12.34
N GLN A 88 8.60 -15.20 -11.31
CA GLN A 88 9.28 -16.45 -10.94
C GLN A 88 8.38 -17.43 -10.18
N ILE A 89 7.27 -16.95 -9.62
CA ILE A 89 6.41 -17.70 -8.70
C ILE A 89 5.03 -17.94 -9.33
N ASP A 90 4.51 -16.94 -10.04
CA ASP A 90 3.17 -16.91 -10.62
C ASP A 90 3.20 -16.02 -11.88
N GLU A 91 3.47 -16.65 -13.03
CA GLU A 91 3.57 -15.95 -14.32
C GLU A 91 2.24 -15.32 -14.72
N GLU A 92 1.13 -16.03 -14.54
CA GLU A 92 -0.22 -15.54 -14.86
C GLU A 92 -0.56 -14.27 -14.06
N LEU A 93 -0.28 -14.26 -12.76
CA LEU A 93 -0.49 -13.08 -11.92
C LEU A 93 0.37 -11.89 -12.38
N ALA A 94 1.61 -12.14 -12.83
CA ALA A 94 2.49 -11.10 -13.33
C ALA A 94 2.02 -10.47 -14.66
N HIS A 95 1.11 -11.13 -15.39
CA HIS A 95 0.49 -10.61 -16.62
C HIS A 95 -0.87 -9.96 -16.38
N THR A 96 -1.58 -10.36 -15.32
CA THR A 96 -2.94 -9.88 -15.02
C THR A 96 -2.98 -8.75 -13.99
N THR A 97 -1.89 -8.53 -13.26
CA THR A 97 -1.79 -7.50 -12.21
C THR A 97 -0.56 -6.64 -12.42
N VAL A 98 -0.70 -5.34 -12.15
CA VAL A 98 0.39 -4.38 -12.30
C VAL A 98 1.36 -4.49 -11.13
N PHE A 99 2.62 -4.77 -11.46
CA PHE A 99 3.74 -4.76 -10.53
C PHE A 99 4.84 -3.85 -11.07
N TRP A 100 5.49 -3.16 -10.15
CA TRP A 100 6.66 -2.31 -10.40
C TRP A 100 7.95 -3.13 -10.46
N ASN A 101 9.00 -2.53 -11.02
CA ASN A 101 10.31 -3.18 -11.12
C ASN A 101 11.18 -2.96 -9.87
N ASP A 102 11.11 -1.76 -9.30
CA ASP A 102 11.96 -1.35 -8.17
C ASP A 102 11.42 -1.83 -6.83
N SER A 103 12.28 -2.05 -5.84
CA SER A 103 11.79 -2.44 -4.52
C SER A 103 11.13 -1.24 -3.83
N VAL A 104 9.89 -1.41 -3.39
CA VAL A 104 9.12 -0.37 -2.68
C VAL A 104 8.50 -0.94 -1.40
N ALA A 105 8.25 -0.05 -0.44
CA ALA A 105 7.50 -0.36 0.77
C ALA A 105 6.49 0.74 1.08
N LEU A 106 5.39 0.34 1.71
CA LEU A 106 4.40 1.26 2.27
C LEU A 106 4.62 1.36 3.79
N ILE A 107 4.78 2.59 4.30
CA ILE A 107 4.85 2.86 5.74
C ILE A 107 3.45 2.98 6.31
N VAL A 108 3.19 2.23 7.39
CA VAL A 108 1.90 2.16 8.09
C VAL A 108 2.11 2.21 9.61
N ASP A 109 1.08 2.61 10.35
CA ASP A 109 1.21 2.81 11.80
C ASP A 109 1.13 1.49 12.56
N GLN A 110 0.16 0.65 12.22
CA GLN A 110 -0.09 -0.61 12.92
C GLN A 110 -0.54 -1.68 11.94
N LEU A 111 -0.09 -2.91 12.18
CA LEU A 111 -0.60 -4.07 11.46
C LEU A 111 -1.90 -4.53 12.11
N GLY A 112 -2.86 -4.93 11.27
CA GLY A 112 -4.06 -5.64 11.70
C GLY A 112 -3.81 -7.14 11.63
N GLY A 113 -4.02 -7.70 10.45
CA GLY A 113 -3.83 -9.13 10.20
C GLY A 113 -4.15 -9.50 8.77
N VAL A 114 -4.64 -10.72 8.59
CA VAL A 114 -5.09 -11.22 7.29
C VAL A 114 -6.61 -11.36 7.34
N LEU A 115 -7.29 -10.76 6.38
CA LEU A 115 -8.75 -10.82 6.27
C LEU A 115 -9.18 -11.37 4.92
N GLU A 116 -10.03 -12.38 4.94
CA GLU A 116 -10.69 -12.85 3.74
C GLU A 116 -12.00 -12.09 3.51
N VAL A 117 -12.17 -11.58 2.29
CA VAL A 117 -13.33 -10.78 1.87
C VAL A 117 -13.93 -11.41 0.62
N SER A 118 -15.23 -11.65 0.64
CA SER A 118 -15.97 -12.10 -0.54
C SER A 118 -16.35 -10.91 -1.44
N GLY A 119 -16.49 -11.16 -2.75
CA GLY A 119 -16.85 -10.11 -3.72
C GLY A 119 -18.18 -9.41 -3.41
N GLN A 120 -19.11 -10.09 -2.73
CA GLN A 120 -20.42 -9.54 -2.35
C GLN A 120 -20.34 -8.46 -1.26
N GLN A 121 -19.24 -8.44 -0.49
CA GLN A 121 -19.02 -7.45 0.56
C GLN A 121 -18.37 -6.17 0.05
N LEU A 122 -17.86 -6.19 -1.18
CA LEU A 122 -17.22 -5.03 -1.81
C LEU A 122 -18.29 -4.02 -2.20
N ARG A 123 -18.08 -2.79 -1.76
CA ARG A 123 -18.88 -1.64 -2.14
C ARG A 123 -18.00 -0.60 -2.83
N PRO A 124 -18.55 0.21 -3.73
CA PRO A 124 -17.81 1.33 -4.33
C PRO A 124 -17.38 2.31 -3.25
N SER A 125 -16.29 3.05 -3.53
CA SER A 125 -15.81 4.10 -2.64
C SER A 125 -16.91 5.16 -2.41
N PRO A 126 -17.27 5.47 -1.14
CA PRO A 126 -18.29 6.47 -0.84
C PRO A 126 -17.77 7.89 -1.11
N ALA A 127 -18.60 8.75 -1.71
CA ALA A 127 -18.20 10.10 -2.14
C ALA A 127 -17.76 11.04 -0.99
N ASN A 128 -18.12 10.71 0.25
CA ASN A 128 -17.86 11.48 1.45
C ASN A 128 -16.69 10.92 2.30
N MET A 129 -15.82 10.09 1.73
CA MET A 129 -14.65 9.63 2.47
C MET A 129 -13.71 10.81 2.76
N ALA A 130 -13.66 11.23 4.02
CA ALA A 130 -12.91 12.40 4.44
C ALA A 130 -11.40 12.13 4.31
N GLY A 131 -10.72 12.93 3.49
CA GLY A 131 -9.26 13.07 3.54
C GLY A 131 -8.43 12.08 2.71
N ILE A 132 -9.04 11.20 1.91
CA ILE A 132 -8.31 10.33 0.97
C ILE A 132 -8.85 10.52 -0.44
N SER A 133 -7.97 10.74 -1.42
CA SER A 133 -8.37 10.83 -2.82
C SER A 133 -8.98 9.50 -3.30
N ALA A 134 -10.17 9.56 -3.92
CA ALA A 134 -10.91 8.39 -4.40
C ALA A 134 -10.10 7.49 -5.34
N GLN A 135 -9.13 8.05 -6.07
CA GLN A 135 -8.24 7.32 -6.98
C GLN A 135 -7.33 6.30 -6.29
N PHE A 136 -7.13 6.42 -4.97
CA PHE A 136 -6.31 5.49 -4.18
C PHE A 136 -7.13 4.37 -3.54
N ILE A 137 -8.43 4.31 -3.81
CA ILE A 137 -9.36 3.36 -3.20
C ILE A 137 -9.93 2.46 -4.29
N SER A 138 -9.68 1.17 -4.17
CA SER A 138 -10.25 0.16 -5.06
C SER A 138 -11.69 -0.17 -4.66
N ALA A 139 -11.95 -0.36 -3.37
CA ALA A 139 -13.26 -0.68 -2.83
C ALA A 139 -13.32 -0.40 -1.32
N VAL A 140 -14.51 -0.51 -0.74
CA VAL A 140 -14.70 -0.51 0.71
C VAL A 140 -15.49 -1.73 1.15
N VAL A 141 -15.23 -2.18 2.37
CA VAL A 141 -15.96 -3.28 3.01
C VAL A 141 -16.54 -2.77 4.31
N GLN A 142 -17.86 -2.85 4.45
CA GLN A 142 -18.52 -2.49 5.69
C GLN A 142 -18.47 -3.68 6.66
N GLN A 143 -17.78 -3.49 7.79
CA GLN A 143 -17.82 -4.41 8.92
C GLN A 143 -18.85 -3.92 9.95
N GLN A 144 -19.09 -4.70 11.01
CA GLN A 144 -20.17 -4.45 11.96
C GLN A 144 -20.22 -3.02 12.51
N LYS A 145 -19.06 -2.44 12.84
CA LYS A 145 -18.95 -1.08 13.41
C LYS A 145 -18.00 -0.15 12.65
N ASP A 146 -17.11 -0.70 11.84
CA ASP A 146 -16.06 0.05 11.15
C ASP A 146 -16.04 -0.24 9.65
N LEU A 147 -15.46 0.68 8.88
CA LEU A 147 -15.25 0.54 7.44
C LEU A 147 -13.80 0.14 7.18
N LEU A 148 -13.60 -0.89 6.37
CA LEU A 148 -12.29 -1.29 5.86
C LEU A 148 -12.12 -0.72 4.45
N VAL A 149 -11.12 0.12 4.26
CA VAL A 149 -10.76 0.69 2.97
C VAL A 149 -9.79 -0.23 2.24
N ILE A 150 -10.11 -0.65 1.02
CA ILE A 150 -9.21 -1.43 0.18
C ILE A 150 -8.48 -0.46 -0.75
N LEU A 151 -7.15 -0.40 -0.61
CA LEU A 151 -6.32 0.54 -1.35
C LEU A 151 -5.92 0.02 -2.73
N ASP A 152 -5.89 0.94 -3.69
CA ASP A 152 -5.33 0.73 -5.03
C ASP A 152 -3.84 1.06 -5.03
N VAL A 153 -3.02 0.02 -4.85
CA VAL A 153 -1.56 0.15 -4.72
C VAL A 153 -0.89 0.72 -5.99
N PRO A 154 -1.23 0.28 -7.21
CA PRO A 154 -0.69 0.90 -8.44
C PRO A 154 -0.85 2.43 -8.47
N HIS A 155 -2.06 2.94 -8.24
CA HIS A 155 -2.30 4.40 -8.24
C HIS A 155 -1.56 5.10 -7.09
N ILE A 156 -1.50 4.47 -5.92
CA ILE A 156 -0.70 4.97 -4.78
C ILE A 156 0.77 5.12 -5.16
N LEU A 157 1.33 4.22 -5.95
CA LEU A 157 2.71 4.30 -6.40
C LEU A 157 2.90 5.18 -7.65
N GLY A 158 1.81 5.69 -8.23
CA GLY A 158 1.82 6.58 -9.39
C GLY A 158 1.84 5.85 -10.73
N PHE A 159 1.49 4.56 -10.76
CA PHE A 159 1.27 3.81 -11.99
C PHE A 159 -0.19 3.94 -12.42
N ASP A 160 -0.42 4.13 -13.71
CA ASP A 160 -1.74 3.94 -14.32
C ASP A 160 -1.88 2.46 -14.71
N PRO A 161 -2.81 1.70 -14.10
CA PRO A 161 -2.99 0.30 -14.42
C PRO A 161 -3.34 0.01 -15.87
N GLN A 162 -4.12 0.89 -16.51
CA GLN A 162 -4.57 0.69 -17.88
C GLN A 162 -3.43 0.85 -18.87
N GLU A 163 -2.57 1.85 -18.67
CA GLU A 163 -1.37 2.04 -19.48
C GLU A 163 -0.39 0.88 -19.30
N GLU A 164 -0.17 0.43 -18.06
CA GLU A 164 0.76 -0.67 -17.80
C GLU A 164 0.24 -2.00 -18.36
N ILE A 165 -1.04 -2.33 -18.20
CA ILE A 165 -1.63 -3.54 -18.79
C ILE A 165 -1.57 -3.50 -20.31
N LYS A 166 -1.78 -2.34 -20.94
CA LYS A 166 -1.64 -2.20 -22.40
C LYS A 166 -0.21 -2.49 -22.86
N LYS A 167 0.81 -1.95 -22.17
CA LYS A 167 2.22 -2.29 -22.44
C LYS A 167 2.52 -3.78 -22.23
N LEU A 168 1.83 -4.44 -21.31
CA LEU A 168 1.96 -5.88 -21.07
C LEU A 168 1.36 -6.74 -22.20
N ALA A 169 0.33 -6.26 -22.88
CA ALA A 169 -0.36 -6.98 -23.96
C ALA A 169 0.30 -6.80 -25.34
N GLU A 170 1.20 -5.83 -25.48
CA GLU A 170 1.92 -5.50 -26.72
C GLU A 170 3.29 -6.19 -26.87
N VAL A 171 3.71 -7.00 -25.89
CA VAL A 171 4.99 -7.75 -25.85
C VAL A 171 4.73 -9.25 -25.88
#